data_AF-A0A7X7J183-F1
#
_entry.id   AF-A0A7X7J183-F1
#
_cell.length_a   1.000
_cell.length_b   1.000
_cell.length_c   1.000
_cell.angle_alpha   90.00
_cell.angle_beta   90.00
_cell.angle_gamma   90.00
#
_symmetry.space_group_name_H-M   'P 1'
#
loop_
_entity.id
_entity.type
_entity.pdbx_description
1 polymer ?
#
loop_
_entity_poly.entity_id
_entity_poly.type
_entity_poly.pdbx_seq_one_letter_code
_entity_poly.pdbx_strand_id
1 'polypeptide(L)'
;MQRRTRNRICIWLIVGGLTNFLVYTVVYAYLGGDARNGTIEKITNGEGQVEETFYISGHFLHGAEVGRPTAVSRTVWVYSYLHSISIWPTQGVMMICMLILAQPHIIATMQESNWIRGPTFVAVAITLVAVVCSAMSIWFAIGFVRDLTA
;
A
#
# COMPACT_ATOMS: atom_id res chain seq x y z
N MET A 1 4.65 -23.05 19.09
CA MET A 1 4.49 -21.62 19.47
C MET A 1 3.21 -21.46 20.30
N GLN A 2 3.24 -20.79 21.45
CA GLN A 2 2.08 -20.66 22.34
C GLN A 2 1.02 -19.71 21.72
N ARG A 3 -0.28 -20.03 21.89
CA ARG A 3 -1.41 -19.24 21.33
C ARG A 3 -1.34 -17.76 21.72
N ARG A 4 -0.88 -17.46 22.95
CA ARG A 4 -0.67 -16.08 23.45
C ARG A 4 0.40 -15.33 22.65
N THR A 5 1.55 -15.96 22.37
CA THR A 5 2.62 -15.35 21.58
C THR A 5 2.15 -15.05 20.16
N ARG A 6 1.42 -15.98 19.53
CA ARG A 6 0.89 -15.78 18.17
C ARG A 6 -0.04 -14.57 18.11
N ASN A 7 -0.99 -14.50 19.04
CA ASN A 7 -1.93 -13.38 19.09
C ASN A 7 -1.21 -12.05 19.34
N ARG A 8 -0.21 -12.03 20.22
CA ARG A 8 0.62 -10.84 20.46
C ARG A 8 1.33 -10.38 19.18
N ILE A 9 1.94 -11.29 18.42
CA ILE A 9 2.57 -10.96 17.14
C ILE A 9 1.54 -10.39 16.15
N CYS A 10 0.38 -11.03 15.99
CA CYS A 10 -0.67 -10.53 15.10
C CYS A 10 -1.12 -9.11 15.49
N ILE A 11 -1.29 -8.82 16.77
CA ILE A 11 -1.66 -7.48 17.25
C ILE A 11 -0.56 -6.46 16.90
N TRP A 12 0.71 -6.77 17.16
CA TRP A 12 1.81 -5.87 16.81
C TRP A 12 1.94 -5.62 15.31
N LEU A 13 1.72 -6.64 14.49
CA LEU A 13 1.69 -6.50 13.03
C LEU A 13 0.52 -5.63 12.58
N ILE A 14 -0.65 -5.74 13.22
CA ILE A 14 -1.79 -4.86 12.94
C ILE A 14 -1.47 -3.41 13.30
N VAL A 15 -0.92 -3.17 14.48
CA VAL A 15 -0.53 -1.81 14.93
C VAL A 15 0.54 -1.23 14.00
N GLY A 16 1.52 -2.04 13.60
CA GLY A 16 2.56 -1.62 12.65
C GLY A 16 1.99 -1.23 11.28
N GLY A 17 1.09 -2.04 10.72
CA GLY A 17 0.42 -1.70 9.46
C GLY A 17 -0.47 -0.45 9.55
N LEU A 18 -1.21 -0.28 10.66
CA LEU A 18 -2.03 0.90 10.89
C LEU A 18 -1.17 2.17 10.99
N THR A 19 -0.03 2.06 11.67
CA THR A 19 0.93 3.15 11.76
C THR A 19 1.47 3.50 10.38
N ASN A 20 1.87 2.51 9.58
CA ASN A 20 2.33 2.74 8.20
C ASN A 20 1.26 3.45 7.36
N PHE A 21 0.01 2.99 7.41
CA PHE A 21 -1.11 3.61 6.70
C PHE A 21 -1.39 5.05 7.17
N LEU A 22 -1.30 5.32 8.47
CA LEU A 22 -1.46 6.66 9.01
C LEU A 22 -0.36 7.60 8.53
N VAL A 23 0.90 7.17 8.59
CA VAL A 23 2.03 7.97 8.11
C VAL A 23 1.88 8.24 6.61
N TYR A 24 1.51 7.23 5.82
CA TYR A 24 1.20 7.43 4.40
C TYR A 24 0.12 8.48 4.18
N THR A 25 -0.98 8.40 4.92
CA THR A 25 -2.11 9.33 4.77
C THR A 25 -1.69 10.77 5.10
N VAL A 26 -0.96 10.98 6.19
CA VAL A 26 -0.47 12.31 6.60
C VAL A 26 0.50 12.86 5.56
N VAL A 27 1.45 12.04 5.11
CA VAL A 27 2.45 12.48 4.12
C VAL A 27 1.80 12.74 2.77
N TYR A 28 0.89 11.90 2.33
CA TYR A 28 0.12 12.09 1.10
C TYR A 28 -0.71 13.38 1.15
N ALA A 29 -1.35 13.67 2.28
CA ALA A 29 -2.11 14.91 2.46
C ALA A 29 -1.22 16.15 2.44
N TYR A 30 -0.01 16.07 3.02
CA TYR A 30 0.95 17.16 3.03
C TYR A 30 1.57 17.41 1.64
N LEU A 31 1.93 16.34 0.93
CA LEU A 31 2.52 16.41 -0.40
C LEU A 31 1.49 16.67 -1.50
N GLY A 32 0.20 16.43 -1.24
CA GLY A 32 -0.87 16.60 -2.21
C GLY A 32 -0.96 15.49 -3.26
N GLY A 33 -0.19 14.40 -3.10
CA GLY A 33 -0.12 13.31 -4.07
C GLY A 33 1.02 12.33 -3.80
N ASP A 34 1.21 11.39 -4.74
CA ASP A 34 2.34 10.46 -4.75
C ASP A 34 2.93 10.31 -6.15
N ALA A 35 4.16 9.80 -6.19
CA ALA A 35 4.91 9.61 -7.43
C ALA A 35 4.27 8.59 -8.38
N ARG A 36 3.52 7.62 -7.87
CA ARG A 36 2.85 6.62 -8.70
C ARG A 36 1.84 7.25 -9.67
N ASN A 37 1.20 8.34 -9.24
CA ASN A 37 0.25 9.12 -10.03
C ASN A 37 0.92 10.33 -10.72
N GLY A 38 2.21 10.52 -10.49
CA GLY A 38 3.01 11.61 -11.03
C GLY A 38 3.57 11.35 -12.44
N THR A 39 4.42 12.26 -12.89
CA THR A 39 5.15 12.15 -14.16
C THR A 39 6.58 12.66 -14.00
N ILE A 40 7.46 12.27 -14.93
CA ILE A 40 8.83 12.79 -15.03
C ILE A 40 8.91 13.52 -16.37
N GLU A 41 9.24 14.81 -16.35
CA GLU A 41 9.42 15.61 -17.57
C GLU A 41 10.90 15.92 -17.75
N LYS A 42 11.40 15.71 -18.97
CA LYS A 42 12.77 16.06 -19.38
C LYS A 42 12.70 17.40 -20.12
N ILE A 43 13.04 18.48 -19.43
CA ILE A 43 13.03 19.83 -19.99
C ILE A 43 14.45 20.16 -20.46
N THR A 44 14.63 20.43 -21.75
CA THR A 44 15.91 20.91 -22.28
C THR A 44 16.02 22.40 -21.97
N ASN A 45 16.95 22.77 -21.09
CA ASN A 45 17.26 24.17 -20.81
C ASN A 45 17.85 24.86 -22.05
N GLY A 46 17.82 26.19 -22.09
CA GLY A 46 18.31 27.01 -23.21
C GLY A 46 19.79 26.80 -23.56
N GLU A 47 20.55 26.09 -22.72
CA GLU A 47 21.94 25.70 -22.92
C GLU A 47 22.11 24.27 -23.48
N GLY A 48 21.01 23.59 -23.84
CA GLY A 48 21.03 22.23 -24.38
C GLY A 48 21.19 21.13 -23.33
N GLN A 49 21.21 21.48 -22.04
CA GLN A 49 21.21 20.50 -20.95
C GLN A 49 19.80 19.99 -20.66
N VAL A 50 19.66 18.67 -20.50
CA VAL A 50 18.39 18.04 -20.13
C VAL A 50 18.26 18.03 -18.61
N GLU A 51 17.28 18.75 -18.09
CA GLU A 51 16.92 18.78 -16.67
C GLU A 51 15.67 17.93 -16.43
N GLU A 52 15.75 16.99 -15.47
CA GLU A 52 14.64 16.13 -15.08
C GLU A 52 13.81 16.79 -13.98
N THR A 53 12.56 17.10 -14.28
CA THR A 53 11.58 17.59 -13.30
C THR A 53 10.65 16.47 -12.88
N PHE A 54 10.60 16.18 -11.58
CA PHE A 54 9.78 15.12 -11.00
C PHE A 54 8.48 15.72 -10.49
N TYR A 55 7.34 15.16 -10.88
CA TYR A 55 6.03 15.59 -10.42
C TYR A 55 5.36 14.50 -9.59
N ILE A 56 4.64 14.90 -8.56
CA ILE A 56 3.69 14.07 -7.82
C ILE A 56 2.27 14.56 -8.11
N SER A 57 1.29 13.64 -8.07
CA SER A 57 -0.10 13.99 -8.33
C SER A 57 -1.05 13.22 -7.42
N GLY A 58 -2.24 13.77 -7.19
CA GLY A 58 -3.23 13.23 -6.26
C GLY A 58 -4.46 12.69 -6.99
N HIS A 59 -5.07 11.63 -6.44
CA HIS A 59 -6.32 11.04 -6.95
C HIS A 59 -7.47 11.15 -5.91
N PHE A 60 -7.18 11.41 -4.64
CA PHE A 60 -8.15 11.20 -3.53
C PHE A 60 -8.67 12.46 -2.84
N LEU A 61 -8.17 13.66 -3.16
CA LEU A 61 -8.53 14.90 -2.45
C LEU A 61 -9.21 15.87 -3.40
N HIS A 62 -10.52 16.06 -3.23
CA HIS A 62 -11.30 17.06 -3.96
C HIS A 62 -11.10 18.44 -3.33
N GLY A 63 -10.24 19.26 -3.92
CA GLY A 63 -10.03 20.66 -3.57
C GLY A 63 -9.34 21.39 -4.72
N ALA A 64 -9.60 22.69 -4.90
CA ALA A 64 -9.22 23.45 -6.11
C ALA A 64 -7.71 23.46 -6.44
N GLU A 65 -6.85 23.08 -5.50
CA GLU A 65 -5.39 23.03 -5.62
C GLU A 65 -4.77 21.66 -5.29
N VAL A 66 -5.54 20.74 -4.69
CA VAL A 66 -5.02 19.45 -4.19
C VAL A 66 -5.12 18.40 -5.29
N GLY A 67 -4.01 17.72 -5.58
CA GLY A 67 -3.91 16.77 -6.70
C GLY A 67 -3.48 17.38 -8.02
N ARG A 68 -3.08 18.66 -8.06
CA ARG A 68 -2.36 19.21 -9.23
C ARG A 68 -0.95 18.64 -9.27
N PRO A 69 -0.38 18.42 -10.47
CA PRO A 69 1.03 18.06 -10.61
C PRO A 69 1.90 19.07 -9.89
N THR A 70 2.60 18.60 -8.86
CA THR A 70 3.49 19.44 -8.04
C THR A 70 4.92 19.00 -8.28
N ALA A 71 5.78 19.93 -8.69
CA ALA A 71 7.20 19.67 -8.87
C ALA A 71 7.85 19.41 -7.51
N VAL A 72 8.58 18.30 -7.40
CA VAL A 72 9.28 17.89 -6.19
C VAL A 72 10.70 17.46 -6.52
N SER A 73 11.54 17.37 -5.50
CA SER A 73 12.88 16.79 -5.67
C SER A 73 12.79 15.29 -5.96
N ARG A 74 13.80 14.76 -6.65
CA ARG A 74 13.95 13.32 -6.93
C ARG A 74 13.82 12.46 -5.66
N THR A 75 14.38 12.93 -4.54
CA THR A 75 14.32 12.22 -3.26
C THR A 75 12.89 12.09 -2.74
N VAL A 76 12.10 13.17 -2.80
CA VAL A 76 10.68 13.14 -2.38
C VAL A 76 9.87 12.24 -3.31
N TRP A 77 10.14 12.30 -4.61
CA TRP A 77 9.50 11.42 -5.60
C TRP A 77 9.78 9.94 -5.28
N VAL A 78 11.05 9.55 -5.13
CA VAL A 78 11.45 8.17 -4.80
C VAL A 78 10.85 7.72 -3.47
N TYR A 79 10.94 8.56 -2.44
CA TYR A 79 10.37 8.27 -1.13
C TYR A 79 8.86 8.01 -1.22
N SER A 80 8.11 8.90 -1.90
CA SER A 80 6.66 8.77 -2.02
C SER A 80 6.27 7.49 -2.76
N TYR A 81 7.01 7.11 -3.81
CA TYR A 81 6.78 5.87 -4.56
C TYR A 81 7.00 4.63 -3.68
N LEU A 82 8.13 4.58 -2.97
CA LEU A 82 8.45 3.47 -2.06
C LEU A 82 7.43 3.36 -0.93
N HIS A 83 6.95 4.50 -0.41
CA HIS A 83 5.90 4.52 0.59
C HIS A 83 4.60 3.95 0.03
N SER A 84 4.17 4.33 -1.18
CA SER A 84 3.00 3.74 -1.85
C SER A 84 3.13 2.22 -2.05
N ILE A 85 4.33 1.73 -2.40
CA ILE A 85 4.60 0.28 -2.50
C ILE A 85 4.39 -0.40 -1.14
N SER A 86 4.86 0.21 -0.04
CA SER A 86 4.81 -0.38 1.30
C SER A 86 3.39 -0.58 1.85
N ILE A 87 2.39 0.13 1.32
CA ILE A 87 1.00 0.04 1.78
C ILE A 87 0.40 -1.32 1.46
N TRP A 88 0.63 -1.85 0.26
CA TRP A 88 0.08 -3.14 -0.16
C TRP A 88 0.49 -4.34 0.72
N PRO A 89 1.79 -4.57 1.02
CA PRO A 89 2.19 -5.69 1.87
C PRO A 89 1.78 -5.46 3.33
N THR A 90 1.87 -4.23 3.85
CA THR A 90 1.50 -3.94 5.25
C THR A 90 0.00 -4.09 5.50
N GLN A 91 -0.84 -3.64 4.56
CA GLN A 91 -2.29 -3.84 4.60
C GLN A 91 -2.66 -5.33 4.46
N GLY A 92 -1.98 -6.06 3.57
CA GLY A 92 -2.17 -7.51 3.42
C GLY A 92 -1.86 -8.27 4.72
N VAL A 93 -0.72 -7.97 5.35
CA VAL A 93 -0.33 -8.56 6.65
C VAL A 93 -1.35 -8.23 7.74
N MET A 94 -1.82 -6.97 7.81
CA MET A 94 -2.87 -6.55 8.73
C MET A 94 -4.13 -7.40 8.58
N MET A 95 -4.65 -7.50 7.37
CA MET A 95 -5.89 -8.24 7.08
C MET A 95 -5.75 -9.73 7.41
N ILE A 96 -4.61 -10.33 7.06
CA ILE A 96 -4.32 -11.73 7.41
C ILE A 96 -4.25 -11.91 8.93
N CYS A 97 -3.61 -11.00 9.66
CA CYS A 97 -3.54 -11.05 11.12
C CYS A 97 -4.94 -10.91 11.76
N MET A 98 -5.78 -10.03 11.25
CA MET A 98 -7.17 -9.90 11.70
C MET A 98 -7.96 -11.19 11.45
N LEU A 99 -7.83 -11.79 10.27
CA LEU A 99 -8.47 -13.07 9.93
C LEU A 99 -8.00 -14.22 10.84
N ILE A 100 -6.71 -14.30 11.15
CA ILE A 100 -6.16 -15.31 12.07
C ILE A 100 -6.72 -15.12 13.49
N LEU A 101 -6.85 -13.88 13.95
CA LEU A 101 -7.43 -13.58 15.27
C LEU A 101 -8.94 -13.86 15.32
N ALA A 102 -9.66 -13.55 14.24
CA ALA A 102 -11.10 -13.76 14.11
C ALA A 102 -11.48 -15.23 13.82
N GLN A 103 -10.54 -16.05 13.34
CA GLN A 103 -10.76 -17.43 12.91
C GLN A 103 -11.62 -18.26 13.87
N PRO A 104 -11.39 -18.28 15.21
CA PRO A 104 -12.22 -19.08 16.12
C PRO A 104 -13.69 -18.66 16.14
N HIS A 105 -13.96 -17.35 16.04
CA HIS A 105 -15.31 -16.81 16.01
C HIS A 105 -16.00 -17.14 14.68
N ILE A 106 -15.29 -17.01 13.55
CA ILE A 106 -15.80 -17.36 12.22
C ILE A 106 -16.15 -18.86 12.15
N ILE A 107 -15.29 -19.72 12.69
CA ILE A 107 -15.55 -21.16 12.72
C ILE A 107 -16.78 -21.48 13.56
N ALA A 108 -16.94 -20.81 14.71
CA ALA A 108 -18.10 -21.01 15.58
C ALA A 108 -19.42 -20.57 14.94
N THR A 109 -19.43 -19.46 14.19
CA THR A 109 -20.66 -18.96 13.55
C THR A 109 -21.02 -19.68 12.26
N MET A 110 -20.05 -20.30 11.58
CA MET A 110 -20.28 -21.01 10.31
C MET A 110 -20.54 -22.51 10.47
N GLN A 111 -20.76 -23.01 11.68
CA GLN A 111 -20.97 -24.46 11.91
C GLN A 111 -22.22 -25.01 11.21
N GLU A 112 -23.23 -24.17 10.95
CA GLU A 112 -24.50 -24.57 10.34
C GLU A 112 -24.55 -24.44 8.80
N SER A 113 -23.48 -23.92 8.17
CA SER A 113 -23.48 -23.73 6.71
C SER A 113 -23.15 -25.02 5.97
N ASN A 114 -24.11 -25.51 5.17
CA ASN A 114 -23.94 -26.71 4.34
C ASN A 114 -23.04 -26.51 3.11
N TRP A 115 -22.73 -25.27 2.72
CA TRP A 115 -21.96 -24.97 1.50
C TRP A 115 -20.46 -24.78 1.74
N ILE A 116 -20.07 -24.03 2.78
CA ILE A 116 -18.66 -23.73 3.04
C ILE A 116 -18.40 -23.82 4.54
N ARG A 117 -17.44 -24.68 4.92
CA ARG A 117 -16.99 -24.79 6.31
C ARG A 117 -16.13 -23.58 6.70
N GLY A 118 -16.30 -23.09 7.93
CA GLY A 118 -15.56 -21.94 8.47
C GLY A 118 -14.04 -21.98 8.27
N PRO A 119 -13.33 -23.10 8.51
CA PRO A 119 -11.89 -23.18 8.25
C PRO A 119 -11.52 -22.96 6.77
N THR A 120 -12.31 -23.51 5.85
CA THR A 120 -12.11 -23.35 4.40
C THR A 120 -12.31 -21.90 3.99
N PHE A 121 -13.36 -21.25 4.50
CA PHE A 121 -13.61 -19.84 4.25
C PHE A 121 -12.43 -18.96 4.67
N VAL A 122 -11.93 -19.13 5.90
CA VAL A 122 -10.78 -18.37 6.41
C VAL A 122 -9.54 -18.59 5.56
N ALA A 123 -9.26 -19.84 5.16
CA ALA A 123 -8.12 -20.15 4.31
C ALA A 123 -8.22 -19.45 2.95
N VAL A 124 -9.38 -19.53 2.28
CA VAL A 124 -9.62 -18.86 0.99
C VAL A 124 -9.47 -17.34 1.11
N ALA A 125 -10.05 -16.74 2.16
CA ALA A 125 -9.92 -15.30 2.41
C ALA A 125 -8.46 -14.86 2.59
N ILE A 126 -7.69 -15.60 3.40
CA ILE A 126 -6.25 -15.34 3.59
C ILE A 126 -5.50 -15.47 2.26
N THR A 127 -5.77 -16.51 1.47
CA THR A 127 -5.13 -16.71 0.17
C THR A 127 -5.44 -15.57 -0.80
N LEU A 128 -6.70 -15.15 -0.90
CA LEU A 128 -7.10 -14.04 -1.77
C LEU A 128 -6.41 -12.73 -1.36
N VAL A 129 -6.40 -12.41 -0.07
CA VAL A 129 -5.69 -11.22 0.44
C VAL A 129 -4.21 -11.29 0.10
N ALA A 130 -3.55 -12.44 0.35
CA ALA A 130 -2.14 -12.60 0.07
C ALA A 130 -1.83 -12.43 -1.43
N VAL A 131 -2.62 -13.03 -2.32
CA VAL A 131 -2.44 -12.94 -3.78
C VAL A 131 -2.63 -11.51 -4.26
N VAL A 132 -3.74 -10.85 -3.89
CA VAL A 132 -4.05 -9.49 -4.35
C VAL A 132 -3.02 -8.48 -3.85
N CYS A 133 -2.69 -8.49 -2.56
CA CYS A 133 -1.70 -7.58 -1.99
C CYS A 133 -0.31 -7.80 -2.60
N SER A 134 0.08 -9.05 -2.86
CA SER A 134 1.36 -9.36 -3.52
C SER A 134 1.37 -8.87 -4.97
N ALA A 135 0.30 -9.14 -5.73
CA ALA A 135 0.18 -8.70 -7.12
C ALA A 135 0.25 -7.17 -7.23
N MET A 136 -0.45 -6.44 -6.36
CA MET A 136 -0.40 -4.98 -6.34
C MET A 136 0.96 -4.44 -5.93
N SER A 137 1.63 -5.06 -4.95
CA SER A 137 3.01 -4.71 -4.57
C SER A 137 3.97 -4.85 -5.75
N ILE A 138 3.89 -5.97 -6.47
CA ILE A 138 4.71 -6.24 -7.66
C ILE A 138 4.40 -5.23 -8.77
N TRP A 139 3.12 -4.96 -9.04
CA TRP A 139 2.72 -3.97 -10.04
C TRP A 139 3.29 -2.58 -9.76
N PHE A 140 3.24 -2.14 -8.51
CA PHE A 140 3.81 -0.84 -8.11
C PHE A 140 5.34 -0.87 -8.22
N ALA A 141 6.00 -1.95 -7.82
CA ALA A 141 7.45 -2.09 -7.94
C ALA A 141 7.93 -2.09 -9.39
N ILE A 142 7.21 -2.76 -10.30
CA ILE A 142 7.52 -2.72 -11.75
C ILE A 142 7.38 -1.30 -12.28
N GLY A 143 6.30 -0.60 -11.92
CA GLY A 143 6.12 0.81 -12.30
C GLY A 143 7.27 1.69 -11.82
N PHE A 144 7.69 1.52 -10.56
CA PHE A 144 8.80 2.26 -9.97
C PHE A 144 10.11 2.05 -10.74
N VAL A 145 10.45 0.79 -11.04
CA VAL A 145 11.66 0.47 -11.81
C VAL A 145 11.58 1.08 -13.20
N ARG A 146 10.44 0.94 -13.89
CA ARG A 146 10.26 1.48 -15.23
C ARG A 146 10.48 2.99 -15.24
N ASP A 147 9.83 3.70 -14.35
CA ASP A 147 9.87 5.17 -14.30
C ASP A 147 11.26 5.68 -13.84
N LEU A 148 12.00 4.93 -13.03
CA LEU A 148 13.38 5.27 -12.66
C LEU A 148 14.43 5.03 -13.75
N THR A 149 14.17 4.12 -14.67
CA THR A 149 15.11 3.73 -15.73
C THR A 149 14.84 4.39 -17.09
N ALA A 150 13.76 5.16 -17.20
CA ALA A 150 13.31 5.84 -18.42
C ALA A 150 14.07 7.14 -18.70
#